data_AF-A0A319CNP4-F1
#
_entry.id   AF-A0A319CNP4-F1
#
_cell.length_a   1.000
_cell.length_b   1.000
_cell.length_c   1.000
_cell.angle_alpha   90.00
_cell.angle_beta   90.00
_cell.angle_gamma   90.00
#
_symmetry.space_group_name_H-M   'P 1'
#
loop_
_entity.id
_entity.type
_entity.pdbx_description
1 polymer ?
#
loop_
_entity_poly.entity_id
_entity_poly.type
_entity_poly.pdbx_seq_one_letter_code
_entity_poly.pdbx_strand_id
1 'polypeptide(L)'
;MADLRMKPAKAENSNLQGDIETLPGDYANFADRDKALSLLVDRSDAFDADSSEAKRVRRKIDMRIMPMIFVIYCLQLMDKNSLSFAAIMGIKEDTGLTATQYSWLGSLVYFGYLGGDIPSTFLMQRVNLSKYFSIMCMIWGVVVALHAVCQSFAALVAVRFFLGAIEVSTVPVAILISGAFYTAEEQVTRVAIWYTTSGWAAVFGGFFAWAIYHASHFRWQGLFILYGAMTFVTGIFLFLFLASSPTEASWLTEEEKVIALKRVRSNKTGTELKTFNASQLREAMLDVRLYLIFLLLLSTGLPNGGLTAFGPTIVNNFGYSVPTTQLLNIASGAAQVLGTILALCVAKATNRTIAAIVTLMLACVGTAMMLGIPASHNLARYGGYVLAYQFPVCVLFIITFLTSGISGSTKKFAFGCSYQLGYAIGNIIGPQTYRAHDSPNYYPAKYTMLASLLLTACLIGVYGFLHHRWNLRNQKRGMASTSDQSNTDGNEAFADFTDFQIINFKYPV
;
A
#
# COMPACT_ATOMS: atom_id res chain seq x y z
N MET A 1 71.10 -29.44 -17.89
CA MET A 1 70.67 -28.27 -17.09
C MET A 1 69.79 -27.45 -18.00
N ALA A 2 68.46 -27.60 -17.93
CA ALA A 2 67.58 -26.85 -17.00
C ALA A 2 67.68 -25.33 -17.28
N ASP A 3 66.63 -24.54 -17.46
CA ASP A 3 65.19 -24.76 -17.36
C ASP A 3 64.46 -23.59 -18.04
N LEU A 4 63.34 -23.94 -18.69
CA LEU A 4 62.07 -23.22 -18.74
C LEU A 4 61.93 -21.91 -17.94
N ARG A 5 61.55 -20.83 -18.63
CA ARG A 5 60.57 -19.85 -18.10
C ARG A 5 59.52 -19.48 -19.16
N MET A 6 58.26 -19.70 -18.78
CA MET A 6 57.03 -19.50 -19.55
C MET A 6 56.70 -18.02 -19.81
N LYS A 7 55.93 -17.78 -20.88
CA LYS A 7 55.20 -16.53 -21.22
C LYS A 7 54.04 -16.27 -20.22
N PRO A 8 53.47 -15.04 -20.22
CA PRO A 8 52.15 -14.85 -20.84
C PRO A 8 52.11 -13.56 -21.70
N ALA A 9 51.68 -13.62 -22.97
CA ALA A 9 50.31 -13.45 -23.45
C ALA A 9 49.73 -12.05 -23.17
N LYS A 10 49.85 -11.16 -24.17
CA LYS A 10 49.10 -9.89 -24.26
C LYS A 10 47.61 -10.24 -24.43
N ALA A 11 46.77 -9.76 -23.53
CA ALA A 11 45.32 -9.74 -23.75
C ALA A 11 45.00 -8.60 -24.72
N GLU A 12 44.42 -8.95 -25.87
CA GLU A 12 43.86 -8.01 -26.84
C GLU A 12 42.62 -7.34 -26.25
N ASN A 13 42.69 -6.02 -26.11
CA ASN A 13 41.54 -5.14 -26.02
C ASN A 13 40.82 -5.13 -27.38
N SER A 14 39.67 -5.79 -27.49
CA SER A 14 38.61 -5.39 -28.43
C SER A 14 37.34 -6.18 -28.13
N ASN A 15 36.18 -5.54 -28.35
CA ASN A 15 34.81 -6.10 -28.33
C ASN A 15 33.92 -5.81 -27.12
N LEU A 16 33.89 -4.56 -26.63
CA LEU A 16 32.76 -4.07 -25.82
C LEU A 16 32.15 -2.75 -26.34
N GLN A 17 32.50 -2.33 -27.56
CA GLN A 17 32.03 -1.05 -28.15
C GLN A 17 31.06 -1.23 -29.34
N GLY A 18 30.66 -2.46 -29.65
CA GLY A 18 29.93 -2.79 -30.89
C GLY A 18 28.40 -2.85 -30.81
N ASP A 19 27.79 -2.95 -29.62
CA ASP A 19 26.36 -3.33 -29.52
C ASP A 19 25.43 -2.18 -29.06
N ILE A 20 25.79 -0.91 -29.29
CA ILE A 20 24.98 0.25 -28.85
C ILE A 20 24.04 0.80 -29.92
N GLU A 21 24.15 0.41 -31.19
CA GLU A 21 23.25 0.91 -32.23
C GLU A 21 22.24 -0.14 -32.67
N THR A 22 21.01 -0.07 -32.13
CA THR A 22 19.73 -0.05 -32.89
C THR A 22 18.53 -0.46 -32.02
N LEU A 23 17.96 0.46 -31.22
CA LEU A 23 16.56 0.36 -30.79
C LEU A 23 15.96 1.77 -30.60
N PRO A 24 14.79 2.08 -31.19
CA PRO A 24 14.19 3.40 -31.08
C PRO A 24 13.43 3.57 -29.75
N GLY A 25 13.89 4.50 -28.93
CA GLY A 25 13.10 5.24 -27.92
C GLY A 25 13.10 4.68 -26.49
N ASP A 26 14.06 5.08 -25.64
CA ASP A 26 13.90 5.11 -24.16
C ASP A 26 15.09 5.85 -23.48
N TYR A 27 15.17 7.19 -23.61
CA TYR A 27 16.37 7.95 -23.20
C TYR A 27 16.49 8.29 -21.70
N ALA A 28 15.43 8.14 -20.89
CA ALA A 28 15.47 8.56 -19.48
C ALA A 28 16.00 7.46 -18.53
N ASN A 29 15.59 6.20 -18.73
CA ASN A 29 15.97 5.08 -17.86
C ASN A 29 17.31 4.43 -18.22
N PHE A 30 17.76 4.53 -19.47
CA PHE A 30 19.09 4.07 -19.87
C PHE A 30 20.20 4.91 -19.21
N ALA A 31 20.02 6.23 -19.16
CA ALA A 31 20.98 7.13 -18.53
C ALA A 31 21.15 6.85 -17.03
N ASP A 32 20.06 6.56 -16.30
CA ASP A 32 20.15 6.21 -14.87
C ASP A 32 20.79 4.84 -14.64
N ARG A 33 20.54 3.87 -15.51
CA ARG A 33 21.16 2.54 -15.44
C ARG A 33 22.64 2.60 -15.78
N ASP A 34 23.02 3.31 -16.82
CA ASP A 34 24.42 3.53 -17.19
C ASP A 34 25.16 4.33 -16.12
N LYS A 35 24.51 5.32 -15.51
CA LYS A 35 25.08 6.10 -14.40
C LYS A 35 25.22 5.28 -13.12
N ALA A 36 24.25 4.43 -12.81
CA ALA A 36 24.36 3.49 -11.69
C ALA A 36 25.46 2.44 -11.94
N LEU A 37 25.58 1.95 -13.18
CA LEU A 37 26.60 0.98 -13.57
C LEU A 37 27.99 1.62 -13.55
N SER A 38 28.16 2.83 -14.09
CA SER A 38 29.43 3.58 -14.07
C SER A 38 29.90 3.85 -12.64
N LEU A 39 28.97 4.23 -11.75
CA LEU A 39 29.28 4.43 -10.32
C LEU A 39 29.68 3.14 -9.59
N LEU A 40 29.24 1.97 -10.08
CA LEU A 40 29.55 0.66 -9.47
C LEU A 40 30.82 0.02 -10.04
N VAL A 41 31.16 0.28 -11.30
CA VAL A 41 32.36 -0.25 -11.97
C VAL A 41 33.64 0.40 -11.39
N ASP A 42 33.59 1.66 -10.99
CA ASP A 42 34.76 2.39 -10.46
C ASP A 42 35.21 1.97 -9.04
N ARG A 43 34.41 1.19 -8.29
CA ARG A 43 34.75 0.80 -6.90
C ARG A 43 34.28 -0.63 -6.58
N SER A 44 35.04 -1.63 -7.04
CA SER A 44 34.79 -3.07 -6.86
C SER A 44 35.16 -3.61 -5.46
N ASP A 45 35.09 -2.81 -4.40
CA ASP A 45 35.39 -3.28 -3.05
C ASP A 45 34.23 -4.08 -2.44
N ALA A 46 34.58 -5.09 -1.64
CA ALA A 46 33.65 -5.89 -0.84
C ALA A 46 32.81 -4.96 0.04
N PHE A 47 31.48 -4.98 -0.15
CA PHE A 47 30.55 -4.11 0.55
C PHE A 47 30.03 -4.78 1.82
N ASP A 48 30.35 -4.22 2.98
CA ASP A 48 29.74 -4.60 4.25
C ASP A 48 28.46 -3.78 4.50
N ALA A 49 27.30 -4.45 4.41
CA ALA A 49 26.00 -3.86 4.67
C ALA A 49 25.78 -3.44 6.13
N ASP A 50 26.60 -3.96 7.06
CA ASP A 50 26.54 -3.65 8.48
C ASP A 50 27.53 -2.57 8.94
N SER A 51 28.33 -2.04 8.02
CA SER A 51 29.23 -0.92 8.28
C SER A 51 28.51 0.30 8.88
N SER A 52 29.24 1.06 9.70
CA SER A 52 28.73 2.30 10.31
C SER A 52 28.27 3.31 9.26
N GLU A 53 28.93 3.34 8.10
CA GLU A 53 28.61 4.18 6.94
C GLU A 53 27.28 3.76 6.28
N ALA A 54 27.07 2.46 6.02
CA ALA A 54 25.82 1.95 5.49
C ALA A 54 24.63 2.28 6.40
N LYS A 55 24.81 2.15 7.72
CA LYS A 55 23.80 2.52 8.74
C LYS A 55 23.53 4.03 8.77
N ARG A 56 24.56 4.87 8.61
CA ARG A 56 24.43 6.33 8.52
C ARG A 56 23.63 6.74 7.27
N VAL A 57 23.98 6.19 6.10
CA VAL A 57 23.27 6.43 4.84
C VAL A 57 21.81 5.99 4.95
N ARG A 58 21.55 4.81 5.52
CA ARG A 58 20.18 4.34 5.79
C ARG A 58 19.38 5.32 6.63
N ARG A 59 19.94 5.79 7.75
CA ARG A 59 19.26 6.76 8.62
C ARG A 59 18.98 8.08 7.89
N LYS A 60 19.90 8.53 7.04
CA LYS A 60 19.72 9.74 6.21
C LYS A 60 18.56 9.57 5.21
N ILE A 61 18.48 8.40 4.56
CA ILE A 61 17.37 8.03 3.68
C ILE A 61 16.06 7.98 4.46
N ASP A 62 16.03 7.29 5.60
CA ASP A 62 14.85 7.19 6.47
C ASP A 62 14.33 8.56 6.88
N MET A 63 15.19 9.50 7.28
CA MET A 63 14.78 10.84 7.71
C MET A 63 14.25 11.73 6.59
N ARG A 64 14.44 11.36 5.32
CA ARG A 64 13.99 12.14 4.14
C ARG A 64 12.79 11.48 3.46
N ILE A 65 12.89 10.21 3.10
CA ILE A 65 11.89 9.50 2.30
C ILE A 65 10.70 9.05 3.16
N MET A 66 10.92 8.51 4.36
CA MET A 66 9.82 7.99 5.17
C MET A 66 8.82 9.06 5.61
N PRO A 67 9.23 10.25 6.09
CA PRO A 67 8.28 11.32 6.40
C PRO A 67 7.44 11.73 5.19
N MET A 68 8.03 11.79 4.00
CA MET A 68 7.31 12.15 2.78
C MET A 68 6.24 11.11 2.43
N ILE A 69 6.60 9.82 2.42
CA ILE A 69 5.66 8.71 2.15
C ILE A 69 4.57 8.65 3.24
N PHE A 70 4.95 8.85 4.50
CA PHE A 70 4.02 8.85 5.61
C PHE A 70 2.98 9.97 5.49
N VAL A 71 3.42 11.21 5.23
CA VAL A 71 2.51 12.36 5.09
C VAL A 71 1.58 12.19 3.90
N ILE A 72 2.10 11.82 2.73
CA ILE A 72 1.26 11.77 1.52
C ILE A 72 0.16 10.71 1.62
N TYR A 73 0.47 9.56 2.21
CA TYR A 73 -0.54 8.53 2.37
C TYR A 73 -1.44 8.73 3.59
N CYS A 74 -0.97 9.43 4.63
CA CYS A 74 -1.86 9.92 5.67
C CYS A 74 -2.91 10.87 5.07
N LEU A 75 -2.49 11.81 4.21
CA LEU A 75 -3.40 12.68 3.47
C LEU A 75 -4.35 11.89 2.56
N GLN A 76 -3.87 10.80 1.96
CA GLN A 76 -4.67 9.92 1.11
C GLN A 76 -5.85 9.32 1.90
N LEU A 77 -5.56 8.77 3.07
CA LEU A 77 -6.58 8.17 3.92
C LEU A 77 -7.48 9.23 4.59
N MET A 78 -6.95 10.42 4.90
CA MET A 78 -7.76 11.54 5.39
C MET A 78 -8.80 11.98 4.36
N ASP A 79 -8.39 12.07 3.09
CA ASP A 79 -9.28 12.42 1.99
C ASP A 79 -10.35 11.35 1.76
N LYS A 80 -10.01 10.06 1.77
CA LYS A 80 -11.04 8.99 1.70
C LYS A 80 -12.07 9.08 2.81
N ASN A 81 -11.65 9.43 4.02
CA ASN A 81 -12.53 9.59 5.18
C ASN A 81 -13.26 10.95 5.21
N SER A 82 -12.86 11.92 4.38
CA SER A 82 -13.41 13.28 4.39
C SER A 82 -14.93 13.31 4.18
N LEU A 83 -15.45 12.43 3.30
CA LEU A 83 -16.89 12.32 3.05
C LEU A 83 -17.66 12.01 4.32
N SER A 84 -17.15 11.09 5.13
CA SER A 84 -17.89 10.59 6.30
C SER A 84 -17.86 11.56 7.46
N PHE A 85 -16.79 12.36 7.58
CA PHE A 85 -16.78 13.51 8.47
C PHE A 85 -17.74 14.60 8.00
N ALA A 86 -17.74 14.93 6.70
CA ALA A 86 -18.65 15.91 6.11
C ALA A 86 -20.13 15.51 6.28
N ALA A 87 -20.44 14.20 6.28
CA ALA A 87 -21.79 13.66 6.45
C ALA A 87 -22.47 14.08 7.75
N ILE A 88 -21.71 14.18 8.85
CA ILE A 88 -22.24 14.62 10.15
C ILE A 88 -22.12 16.14 10.34
N MET A 89 -21.55 16.85 9.37
CA MET A 89 -21.40 18.32 9.35
C MET A 89 -22.43 19.03 8.46
N GLY A 90 -23.35 18.29 7.84
CA GLY A 90 -24.48 18.86 7.09
C GLY A 90 -24.39 18.78 5.57
N ILE A 91 -23.42 18.05 4.98
CA ILE A 91 -23.29 17.99 3.50
C ILE A 91 -24.54 17.41 2.83
N LYS A 92 -25.24 16.47 3.50
CA LYS A 92 -26.43 15.81 2.93
C LYS A 92 -27.58 16.79 2.79
N GLU A 93 -27.80 17.61 3.82
CA GLU A 93 -28.83 18.63 3.90
C GLU A 93 -28.53 19.78 2.93
N ASP A 94 -27.28 20.28 2.94
CA ASP A 94 -26.88 21.45 2.14
C ASP A 94 -26.88 21.16 0.62
N THR A 95 -26.71 19.91 0.19
CA THR A 95 -26.66 19.51 -1.24
C THR A 95 -27.87 18.68 -1.69
N GLY A 96 -28.86 18.47 -0.81
CA GLY A 96 -30.08 17.72 -1.11
C GLY A 96 -29.85 16.25 -1.44
N LEU A 97 -28.81 15.62 -0.88
CA LEU A 97 -28.46 14.23 -1.17
C LEU A 97 -29.45 13.25 -0.54
N THR A 98 -29.99 12.36 -1.36
CA THR A 98 -30.67 11.16 -0.85
C THR A 98 -29.66 10.20 -0.22
N ALA A 99 -30.12 9.37 0.72
CA ALA A 99 -29.27 8.35 1.34
C ALA A 99 -28.63 7.40 0.30
N THR A 100 -29.36 7.03 -0.75
CA THR A 100 -28.85 6.20 -1.85
C THR A 100 -27.75 6.93 -2.64
N GLN A 101 -27.96 8.22 -2.96
CA GLN A 101 -26.94 9.02 -3.63
C GLN A 101 -25.68 9.15 -2.77
N TYR A 102 -25.81 9.31 -1.45
CA TYR A 102 -24.68 9.33 -0.54
C TYR A 102 -23.86 8.02 -0.57
N SER A 103 -24.53 6.86 -0.57
CA SER A 103 -23.85 5.57 -0.72
C SER A 103 -23.08 5.48 -2.05
N TRP A 104 -23.66 5.97 -3.14
CA TRP A 104 -22.97 6.05 -4.44
C TRP A 104 -21.75 6.98 -4.43
N LEU A 105 -21.79 8.11 -3.73
CA LEU A 105 -20.62 8.99 -3.58
C LEU A 105 -19.44 8.30 -2.88
N GLY A 106 -19.74 7.37 -1.95
CA GLY A 106 -18.73 6.52 -1.33
C GLY A 106 -18.12 5.51 -2.30
N SER A 107 -18.94 4.92 -3.19
CA SER A 107 -18.49 3.93 -4.18
C SER A 107 -17.76 4.54 -5.38
N LEU A 108 -18.14 5.76 -5.83
CA LEU A 108 -17.68 6.36 -7.09
C LEU A 108 -16.17 6.66 -7.15
N VAL A 109 -15.55 6.94 -6.01
CA VAL A 109 -14.09 7.11 -5.94
C VAL A 109 -13.38 5.84 -6.41
N TYR A 110 -13.92 4.66 -6.12
CA TYR A 110 -13.32 3.37 -6.51
C TYR A 110 -13.56 3.01 -7.98
N PHE A 111 -14.63 3.52 -8.60
CA PHE A 111 -14.80 3.44 -10.06
C PHE A 111 -13.75 4.30 -10.78
N GLY A 112 -13.53 5.52 -10.29
CA GLY A 112 -12.45 6.39 -10.77
C GLY A 112 -11.08 5.74 -10.59
N TYR A 113 -10.86 5.12 -9.44
CA TYR A 113 -9.65 4.37 -9.13
C TYR A 113 -9.37 3.26 -10.16
N LEU A 114 -10.37 2.42 -10.48
CA LEU A 114 -10.23 1.36 -11.48
C LEU A 114 -9.92 1.92 -12.88
N GLY A 115 -10.59 3.01 -13.27
CA GLY A 115 -10.36 3.65 -14.56
C GLY A 115 -8.99 4.33 -14.67
N GLY A 116 -8.52 4.94 -13.58
CA GLY A 116 -7.24 5.65 -13.51
C GLY A 116 -6.02 4.75 -13.36
N ASP A 117 -6.19 3.52 -12.88
CA ASP A 117 -5.07 2.60 -12.61
C ASP A 117 -4.27 2.26 -13.88
N ILE A 118 -4.96 1.99 -14.99
CA ILE A 118 -4.36 1.67 -16.29
C ILE A 118 -3.52 2.85 -16.84
N PRO A 119 -4.07 4.06 -17.03
CA PRO A 119 -3.29 5.19 -17.55
C PRO A 119 -2.18 5.60 -16.58
N SER A 120 -2.42 5.53 -15.27
CA SER A 120 -1.40 5.85 -14.27
C SER A 120 -0.22 4.89 -14.36
N THR A 121 -0.47 3.58 -14.41
CA THR A 121 0.58 2.56 -14.54
C THR A 121 1.40 2.72 -15.81
N PHE A 122 0.73 3.05 -16.92
CA PHE A 122 1.40 3.32 -18.18
C PHE A 122 2.29 4.58 -18.13
N LEU A 123 1.78 5.67 -17.52
CA LEU A 123 2.53 6.92 -17.41
C LEU A 123 3.74 6.79 -16.47
N MET A 124 3.58 6.13 -15.32
CA MET A 124 4.67 5.93 -14.35
C MET A 124 5.92 5.26 -14.95
N GLN A 125 5.77 4.47 -16.02
CA GLN A 125 6.88 3.81 -16.70
C GLN A 125 7.61 4.70 -17.72
N ARG A 126 7.00 5.81 -18.17
CA ARG A 126 7.49 6.65 -19.28
C ARG A 126 7.97 8.02 -18.85
N VAL A 127 7.51 8.53 -17.72
CA VAL A 127 7.89 9.84 -17.21
C VAL A 127 8.70 9.73 -15.93
N ASN A 128 9.40 10.81 -15.58
CA ASN A 128 10.11 10.88 -14.32
C ASN A 128 9.14 10.70 -13.15
N LEU A 129 9.35 9.63 -12.36
CA LEU A 129 8.40 9.15 -11.36
C LEU A 129 8.13 10.19 -10.27
N SER A 130 9.16 10.88 -9.77
CA SER A 130 8.99 11.85 -8.68
C SER A 130 8.24 13.10 -9.14
N LYS A 131 8.56 13.63 -10.33
CA LYS A 131 7.85 14.78 -10.91
C LYS A 131 6.40 14.45 -11.24
N TYR A 132 6.17 13.30 -11.86
CA TYR A 132 4.81 12.82 -12.17
C TYR A 132 3.96 12.74 -10.92
N PHE A 133 4.45 12.02 -9.90
CA PHE A 133 3.71 11.84 -8.66
C PHE A 133 3.42 13.17 -7.97
N SER A 134 4.40 14.07 -7.92
CA SER A 134 4.22 15.38 -7.29
C SER A 134 3.17 16.24 -8.00
N ILE A 135 3.15 16.24 -9.34
CA ILE A 135 2.12 16.92 -10.14
C ILE A 135 0.75 16.29 -9.89
N MET A 136 0.66 14.96 -9.85
CA MET A 136 -0.60 14.27 -9.53
C MET A 136 -1.08 14.61 -8.13
N CYS A 137 -0.20 14.72 -7.13
CA CYS A 137 -0.55 15.18 -5.79
C CYS A 137 -1.09 16.62 -5.77
N MET A 138 -0.52 17.52 -6.58
CA MET A 138 -1.04 18.89 -6.71
C MET A 138 -2.44 18.89 -7.34
N ILE A 139 -2.64 18.16 -8.45
CA ILE A 139 -3.97 18.07 -9.09
C ILE A 139 -4.98 17.43 -8.14
N TRP A 140 -4.59 16.37 -7.43
CA TRP A 140 -5.38 15.73 -6.39
C TRP A 140 -5.82 16.74 -5.32
N GLY A 141 -4.91 17.53 -4.76
CA GLY A 141 -5.25 18.57 -3.78
C GLY A 141 -6.25 19.60 -4.31
N VAL A 142 -6.14 20.01 -5.58
CA VAL A 142 -7.12 20.90 -6.22
C VAL A 142 -8.50 20.23 -6.32
N VAL A 143 -8.56 18.98 -6.76
CA VAL A 143 -9.82 18.22 -6.87
C VAL A 143 -10.47 18.04 -5.50
N VAL A 144 -9.70 17.79 -4.44
CA VAL A 144 -10.24 17.77 -3.07
C VAL A 144 -10.85 19.12 -2.71
N ALA A 145 -10.16 20.23 -2.94
CA ALA A 145 -10.69 21.57 -2.65
C ALA A 145 -11.96 21.91 -3.46
N LEU A 146 -12.09 21.42 -4.71
CA LEU A 146 -13.27 21.62 -5.55
C LEU A 146 -14.55 21.00 -4.97
N HIS A 147 -14.46 20.05 -4.05
CA HIS A 147 -15.65 19.53 -3.36
C HIS A 147 -16.40 20.63 -2.60
N ALA A 148 -15.69 21.63 -2.07
CA ALA A 148 -16.28 22.69 -1.27
C ALA A 148 -17.29 23.57 -2.04
N VAL A 149 -17.17 23.64 -3.37
CA VAL A 149 -18.07 24.42 -4.24
C VAL A 149 -19.17 23.56 -4.88
N CYS A 150 -19.18 22.26 -4.63
CA CYS A 150 -20.17 21.35 -5.21
C CYS A 150 -21.52 21.49 -4.51
N GLN A 151 -22.53 21.99 -5.22
CA GLN A 151 -23.90 22.17 -4.70
C GLN A 151 -24.90 21.13 -5.20
N SER A 152 -24.46 20.19 -6.06
CA SER A 152 -25.34 19.17 -6.64
C SER A 152 -24.72 17.78 -6.56
N PHE A 153 -25.58 16.76 -6.57
CA PHE A 153 -25.13 15.37 -6.66
C PHE A 153 -24.22 15.13 -7.87
N ALA A 154 -24.58 15.64 -9.05
CA ALA A 154 -23.80 15.47 -10.26
C ALA A 154 -22.39 16.08 -10.14
N ALA A 155 -22.26 17.26 -9.51
CA ALA A 155 -20.96 17.88 -9.27
C ALA A 155 -20.11 17.02 -8.31
N LEU A 156 -20.70 16.56 -7.20
CA LEU A 156 -20.02 15.68 -6.24
C LEU A 156 -19.58 14.35 -6.89
N VAL A 157 -20.41 13.78 -7.76
CA VAL A 157 -20.10 12.56 -8.53
C VAL A 157 -18.87 12.78 -9.41
N ALA A 158 -18.85 13.87 -10.18
CA ALA A 158 -17.74 14.17 -11.09
C ALA A 158 -16.42 14.34 -10.34
N VAL A 159 -16.40 15.19 -9.30
CA VAL A 159 -15.20 15.44 -8.52
C VAL A 159 -14.72 14.16 -7.82
N ARG A 160 -15.62 13.31 -7.32
CA ARG A 160 -15.25 12.01 -6.73
C ARG A 160 -14.68 11.00 -7.70
N PHE A 161 -15.21 10.94 -8.91
CA PHE A 161 -14.68 10.08 -9.94
C PHE A 161 -13.26 10.50 -10.33
N PHE A 162 -13.04 11.80 -10.60
CA PHE A 162 -11.72 12.31 -10.94
C PHE A 162 -10.73 12.17 -9.78
N LEU A 163 -11.19 12.34 -8.54
CA LEU A 163 -10.39 12.14 -7.35
C LEU A 163 -9.74 10.75 -7.35
N GLY A 164 -10.56 9.70 -7.48
CA GLY A 164 -10.08 8.33 -7.52
C GLY A 164 -9.13 8.05 -8.69
N ALA A 165 -9.40 8.64 -9.86
CA ALA A 165 -8.58 8.45 -11.05
C ALA A 165 -7.17 9.07 -10.94
N ILE A 166 -7.01 10.13 -10.14
CA ILE A 166 -5.70 10.79 -9.92
C ILE A 166 -4.96 10.16 -8.74
N GLU A 167 -5.69 9.86 -7.66
CA GLU A 167 -5.16 9.34 -6.39
C GLU A 167 -4.52 7.95 -6.52
N VAL A 168 -4.96 7.15 -7.49
CA VAL A 168 -4.55 5.76 -7.73
C VAL A 168 -3.04 5.54 -7.82
N SER A 169 -2.30 6.53 -8.34
CA SER A 169 -0.84 6.46 -8.50
C SER A 169 -0.06 6.35 -7.17
N THR A 170 -0.66 6.75 -6.05
CA THR A 170 0.05 6.95 -4.78
C THR A 170 0.68 5.68 -4.22
N VAL A 171 -0.07 4.57 -4.19
CA VAL A 171 0.40 3.30 -3.63
C VAL A 171 1.51 2.68 -4.49
N PRO A 172 1.34 2.53 -5.82
CA PRO A 172 2.41 2.05 -6.69
C PRO A 172 3.69 2.90 -6.62
N VAL A 173 3.58 4.23 -6.62
CA VAL A 173 4.76 5.12 -6.51
C VAL A 173 5.49 4.90 -5.20
N ALA A 174 4.76 4.83 -4.07
CA ALA A 174 5.37 4.60 -2.76
C ALA A 174 6.09 3.24 -2.69
N ILE A 175 5.55 2.20 -3.34
CA ILE A 175 6.20 0.89 -3.46
C ILE A 175 7.46 0.98 -4.33
N LEU A 176 7.40 1.64 -5.49
CA LEU A 176 8.55 1.80 -6.40
C LEU A 176 9.70 2.57 -5.74
N ILE A 177 9.40 3.70 -5.10
CA ILE A 177 10.39 4.49 -4.36
C ILE A 177 10.96 3.68 -3.20
N SER A 178 10.11 2.95 -2.45
CA SER A 178 10.60 2.09 -1.37
C SER A 178 11.53 0.98 -1.90
N GLY A 179 11.20 0.43 -3.07
CA GLY A 179 12.03 -0.54 -3.80
C GLY A 179 13.41 -0.01 -4.18
N ALA A 180 13.49 1.27 -4.56
CA ALA A 180 14.73 1.92 -4.99
C ALA A 180 15.68 2.28 -3.83
N PHE A 181 15.16 2.50 -2.61
CA PHE A 181 15.95 3.00 -1.46
C PHE A 181 16.16 1.99 -0.33
N TYR A 182 15.31 0.97 -0.20
CA TYR A 182 15.31 0.04 0.94
C TYR A 182 15.50 -1.41 0.52
N THR A 183 16.25 -2.18 1.31
CA THR A 183 16.36 -3.62 1.10
C THR A 183 15.03 -4.34 1.37
N ALA A 184 14.84 -5.55 0.84
CA ALA A 184 13.60 -6.32 1.02
C ALA A 184 13.24 -6.54 2.50
N GLU A 185 14.25 -6.74 3.36
CA GLU A 185 14.06 -6.86 4.81
C GLU A 185 13.66 -5.52 5.44
N GLU A 186 14.28 -4.42 5.00
CA GLU A 186 13.98 -3.09 5.50
C GLU A 186 12.57 -2.64 5.12
N GLN A 187 12.12 -2.96 3.90
CA GLN A 187 10.80 -2.63 3.38
C GLN A 187 9.67 -3.12 4.29
N VAL A 188 9.79 -4.32 4.88
CA VAL A 188 8.75 -4.87 5.77
C VAL A 188 8.43 -3.92 6.93
N THR A 189 9.46 -3.36 7.56
CA THR A 189 9.28 -2.42 8.68
C THR A 189 8.73 -1.08 8.20
N ARG A 190 9.15 -0.60 7.01
CA ARG A 190 8.70 0.68 6.46
C ARG A 190 7.25 0.62 5.99
N VAL A 191 6.84 -0.49 5.38
CA VAL A 191 5.44 -0.76 5.01
C VAL A 191 4.57 -0.82 6.27
N ALA A 192 5.06 -1.41 7.36
CA ALA A 192 4.34 -1.41 8.63
C ALA A 192 4.16 0.00 9.21
N ILE A 193 5.20 0.84 9.20
CA ILE A 193 5.11 2.26 9.60
C ILE A 193 4.11 3.00 8.72
N TRP A 194 4.22 2.81 7.41
CA TRP A 194 3.31 3.39 6.43
C TRP A 194 1.86 2.99 6.70
N TYR A 195 1.60 1.75 7.09
CA TYR A 195 0.24 1.28 7.36
C TYR A 195 -0.40 1.91 8.62
N THR A 196 0.41 2.34 9.60
CA THR A 196 -0.10 3.03 10.81
C THR A 196 -0.81 4.35 10.48
N THR A 197 -0.54 4.94 9.32
CA THR A 197 -1.22 6.14 8.83
C THR A 197 -2.73 5.99 8.74
N SER A 198 -3.27 4.77 8.63
CA SER A 198 -4.72 4.52 8.68
C SER A 198 -5.34 5.01 9.99
N GLY A 199 -4.67 4.75 11.11
CA GLY A 199 -5.06 5.27 12.41
C GLY A 199 -4.80 6.77 12.53
N TRP A 200 -3.63 7.23 12.06
CA TRP A 200 -3.29 8.66 12.10
C TRP A 200 -4.22 9.53 11.25
N ALA A 201 -4.71 9.01 10.13
CA ALA A 201 -5.67 9.71 9.29
C ALA A 201 -7.02 9.90 10.00
N ALA A 202 -7.44 8.94 10.83
CA ALA A 202 -8.61 9.11 11.68
C ALA A 202 -8.35 10.09 12.84
N VAL A 203 -7.14 10.09 13.42
CA VAL A 203 -6.71 11.04 14.47
C VAL A 203 -6.71 12.47 13.95
N PHE A 204 -5.94 12.75 12.89
CA PHE A 204 -5.87 14.07 12.29
C PHE A 204 -7.21 14.46 11.65
N GLY A 205 -7.89 13.50 11.01
CA GLY A 205 -9.18 13.76 10.39
C GLY A 205 -10.26 14.17 11.38
N GLY A 206 -10.38 13.46 12.49
CA GLY A 206 -11.29 13.83 13.59
C GLY A 206 -10.91 15.15 14.24
N PHE A 207 -9.61 15.42 14.42
CA PHE A 207 -9.12 16.69 14.97
C PHE A 207 -9.49 17.89 14.09
N PHE A 208 -9.17 17.83 12.79
CA PHE A 208 -9.49 18.92 11.87
C PHE A 208 -10.99 19.09 11.68
N ALA A 209 -11.76 18.00 11.60
CA ALA A 209 -13.21 18.09 11.53
C ALA A 209 -13.81 18.73 12.80
N TRP A 210 -13.29 18.41 13.98
CA TRP A 210 -13.69 19.05 15.23
C TRP A 210 -13.35 20.55 15.26
N ALA A 211 -12.13 20.92 14.83
CA ALA A 211 -11.69 22.31 14.80
C ALA A 211 -12.52 23.17 13.84
N ILE A 212 -12.75 22.67 12.62
CA ILE A 212 -13.55 23.36 11.60
C ILE A 212 -15.02 23.45 12.01
N TYR A 213 -15.57 22.44 12.69
CA TYR A 213 -16.96 22.49 13.15
C TYR A 213 -17.25 23.67 14.10
N HIS A 214 -16.24 24.15 14.83
CA HIS A 214 -16.36 25.34 15.69
C HIS A 214 -16.16 26.66 14.94
N ALA A 215 -15.66 26.63 13.71
CA ALA A 215 -15.55 27.82 12.87
C ALA A 215 -16.93 28.19 12.32
N SER A 216 -17.41 29.41 12.63
CA SER A 216 -18.80 29.83 12.40
C SER A 216 -19.23 29.91 10.93
N HIS A 217 -18.30 30.00 9.98
CA HIS A 217 -18.60 30.33 8.57
C HIS A 217 -18.46 29.15 7.59
N PHE A 218 -17.69 28.11 7.94
CA PHE A 218 -17.39 27.00 7.02
C PHE A 218 -17.57 25.68 7.75
N ARG A 219 -18.65 24.95 7.44
CA ARG A 219 -18.89 23.61 8.00
C ARG A 219 -18.05 22.58 7.26
N TRP A 220 -18.65 21.83 6.35
CA TRP A 220 -17.95 20.77 5.61
C TRP A 220 -17.08 21.31 4.49
N GLN A 221 -17.39 22.49 3.92
CA GLN A 221 -16.60 23.14 2.88
C GLN A 221 -15.18 23.48 3.36
N GLY A 222 -15.07 23.96 4.60
CA GLY A 222 -13.77 24.30 5.20
C GLY A 222 -12.86 23.08 5.35
N LEU A 223 -13.44 21.90 5.60
CA LEU A 223 -12.70 20.65 5.70
C LEU A 223 -12.05 20.25 4.36
N PHE A 224 -12.81 20.32 3.27
CA PHE A 224 -12.31 20.01 1.93
C PHE A 224 -11.26 21.03 1.45
N ILE A 225 -11.45 22.33 1.74
CA ILE A 225 -10.46 23.36 1.41
C ILE A 225 -9.16 23.10 2.18
N LEU A 226 -9.24 22.81 3.49
CA LEU A 226 -8.07 22.52 4.31
C LEU A 226 -7.31 21.30 3.81
N TYR A 227 -8.00 20.19 3.55
CA TYR A 227 -7.36 18.96 3.07
C TYR A 227 -6.76 19.16 1.68
N GLY A 228 -7.49 19.81 0.77
CA GLY A 228 -6.98 20.13 -0.56
C GLY A 228 -5.74 21.01 -0.52
N ALA A 229 -5.72 22.03 0.35
CA ALA A 229 -4.56 22.88 0.54
C ALA A 229 -3.36 22.12 1.13
N MET A 230 -3.57 21.29 2.16
CA MET A 230 -2.50 20.46 2.74
C MET A 230 -1.90 19.51 1.71
N THR A 231 -2.73 18.86 0.91
CA THR A 231 -2.29 17.96 -0.18
C THR A 231 -1.57 18.72 -1.27
N PHE A 232 -2.06 19.89 -1.68
CA PHE A 232 -1.42 20.71 -2.71
C PHE A 232 -0.03 21.20 -2.28
N VAL A 233 0.09 21.71 -1.05
CA VAL A 233 1.37 22.16 -0.48
C VAL A 233 2.34 20.99 -0.34
N THR A 234 1.84 19.82 0.08
CA THR A 234 2.65 18.59 0.11
C THR A 234 3.13 18.21 -1.29
N GLY A 235 2.28 18.32 -2.32
CA GLY A 235 2.67 18.11 -3.71
C GLY A 235 3.79 19.02 -4.18
N ILE A 236 3.76 20.32 -3.82
CA ILE A 236 4.86 21.26 -4.09
C ILE A 236 6.14 20.81 -3.37
N PHE A 237 6.04 20.41 -2.11
CA PHE A 237 7.19 19.93 -1.35
C PHE A 237 7.80 18.67 -1.98
N LEU A 238 6.97 17.71 -2.41
CA LEU A 238 7.43 16.52 -3.12
C LEU A 238 8.10 16.90 -4.45
N PHE A 239 7.55 17.88 -5.19
CA PHE A 239 8.13 18.30 -6.47
C PHE A 239 9.56 18.82 -6.31
N LEU A 240 9.86 19.48 -5.19
CA LEU A 240 11.17 20.07 -4.91
C LEU A 240 12.16 19.08 -4.28
N PHE A 241 11.69 18.15 -3.43
CA PHE A 241 12.56 17.34 -2.58
C PHE A 241 12.50 15.82 -2.81
N LEU A 242 11.48 15.30 -3.51
CA LEU A 242 11.34 13.87 -3.74
C LEU A 242 12.28 13.42 -4.85
N ALA A 243 13.14 12.46 -4.53
CA ALA A 243 13.98 11.76 -5.49
C ALA A 243 13.40 10.37 -5.74
N SER A 244 13.33 9.92 -6.99
CA SER A 244 12.78 8.61 -7.32
C SER A 244 13.80 7.48 -7.17
N SER A 245 15.09 7.82 -7.25
CA SER A 245 16.22 6.90 -7.12
C SER A 245 17.38 7.53 -6.34
N PRO A 246 18.33 6.73 -5.83
CA PRO A 246 19.56 7.25 -5.26
C PRO A 246 20.40 8.10 -6.23
N THR A 247 20.33 7.85 -7.56
CA THR A 247 21.10 8.61 -8.56
C THR A 247 20.58 10.05 -8.71
N GLU A 248 19.26 10.23 -8.60
CA GLU A 248 18.58 11.53 -8.66
C GLU A 248 18.63 12.32 -7.34
N ALA A 249 18.96 11.66 -6.23
CA ALA A 249 18.95 12.27 -4.91
C ALA A 249 20.06 13.33 -4.75
N SER A 250 19.69 14.60 -4.89
CA SER A 250 20.59 15.76 -4.73
C SER A 250 21.16 15.92 -3.32
N TRP A 251 20.49 15.34 -2.31
CA TRP A 251 20.88 15.40 -0.91
C TRP A 251 21.84 14.27 -0.48
N LEU A 252 22.15 13.32 -1.38
CA LEU A 252 23.20 12.32 -1.20
C LEU A 252 24.48 12.78 -1.90
N THR A 253 25.61 12.65 -1.21
CA THR A 253 26.94 12.78 -1.85
C THR A 253 27.22 11.58 -2.76
N GLU A 254 28.13 11.71 -3.73
CA GLU A 254 28.43 10.62 -4.66
C GLU A 254 28.85 9.31 -3.95
N GLU A 255 29.60 9.41 -2.84
CA GLU A 255 29.96 8.22 -2.04
C GLU A 255 28.74 7.59 -1.36
N GLU A 256 27.84 8.41 -0.78
CA GLU A 256 26.61 7.91 -0.18
C GLU A 256 25.66 7.30 -1.22
N LYS A 257 25.65 7.81 -2.46
CA LYS A 257 24.88 7.22 -3.58
C LYS A 257 25.40 5.83 -3.93
N VAL A 258 26.72 5.66 -4.03
CA VAL A 258 27.34 4.35 -4.26
C VAL A 258 26.96 3.37 -3.15
N ILE A 259 27.04 3.79 -1.88
CA ILE A 259 26.63 2.96 -0.74
C ILE A 259 25.14 2.59 -0.83
N ALA A 260 24.26 3.55 -1.14
CA ALA A 260 22.82 3.29 -1.29
C ALA A 260 22.52 2.28 -2.40
N LEU A 261 23.16 2.43 -3.56
CA LEU A 261 23.03 1.50 -4.69
C LEU A 261 23.56 0.10 -4.34
N LYS A 262 24.72 0.01 -3.68
CA LYS A 262 25.30 -1.26 -3.22
C LYS A 262 24.39 -2.00 -2.23
N ARG A 263 23.72 -1.28 -1.33
CA ARG A 263 22.76 -1.86 -0.37
C ARG A 263 21.55 -2.49 -1.05
N VAL A 264 20.97 -1.79 -2.03
CA VAL A 264 19.73 -2.21 -2.71
C VAL A 264 20.02 -3.21 -3.84
N ARG A 265 21.29 -3.38 -4.24
CA ARG A 265 21.73 -4.34 -5.28
C ARG A 265 21.20 -5.77 -5.03
N SER A 266 21.12 -6.20 -3.78
CA SER A 266 20.61 -7.53 -3.40
C SER A 266 19.12 -7.71 -3.69
N ASN A 267 18.34 -6.63 -3.76
CA ASN A 267 16.92 -6.72 -4.04
C ASN A 267 16.60 -7.12 -5.49
N LYS A 268 17.58 -7.02 -6.40
CA LYS A 268 17.40 -7.28 -7.84
C LYS A 268 16.23 -6.50 -8.46
N THR A 269 15.80 -5.41 -7.82
CA THR A 269 14.66 -4.58 -8.25
C THR A 269 14.97 -3.84 -9.56
N GLY A 270 16.24 -3.75 -9.93
CA GLY A 270 16.72 -3.10 -11.16
C GLY A 270 16.67 -3.95 -12.43
N THR A 271 16.17 -5.18 -12.38
CA THR A 271 15.85 -5.96 -13.58
C THR A 271 14.38 -6.33 -13.57
N GLU A 272 13.50 -5.32 -13.62
CA GLU A 272 12.25 -5.53 -14.34
C GLU A 272 12.63 -5.84 -15.79
N LEU A 273 12.76 -7.12 -16.10
CA LEU A 273 12.70 -7.58 -17.48
C LEU A 273 11.33 -7.14 -17.99
N LYS A 274 11.29 -6.00 -18.71
CA LYS A 274 10.10 -5.46 -19.40
C LYS A 274 9.49 -6.46 -20.41
N THR A 275 10.09 -7.64 -20.56
CA THR A 275 9.59 -8.72 -21.40
C THR A 275 8.48 -9.46 -20.68
N PHE A 276 7.24 -9.15 -21.06
CA PHE A 276 6.07 -9.91 -20.69
C PHE A 276 6.27 -11.40 -20.97
N ASN A 277 6.14 -12.23 -19.93
CA ASN A 277 6.31 -13.68 -20.05
C ASN A 277 4.95 -14.38 -19.95
N ALA A 278 4.44 -14.82 -21.10
CA ALA A 278 3.15 -15.51 -21.19
C ALA A 278 3.10 -16.81 -20.36
N SER A 279 4.22 -17.51 -20.19
CA SER A 279 4.28 -18.72 -19.36
C SER A 279 4.07 -18.40 -17.87
N GLN A 280 4.66 -17.31 -17.37
CA GLN A 280 4.45 -16.83 -16.01
C GLN A 280 3.02 -16.36 -15.80
N LEU A 281 2.40 -15.70 -16.80
CA LEU A 281 1.00 -15.33 -16.73
C LEU A 281 0.11 -16.57 -16.65
N ARG A 282 0.35 -17.58 -17.49
CA ARG A 282 -0.40 -18.85 -17.44
C ARG A 282 -0.25 -19.52 -16.08
N GLU A 283 0.96 -19.55 -15.52
CA GLU A 283 1.20 -20.06 -14.17
C GLU A 283 0.42 -19.25 -13.11
N ALA A 284 0.41 -17.93 -13.21
CA ALA A 284 -0.34 -17.05 -12.31
C ALA A 284 -1.85 -17.36 -12.34
N MET A 285 -2.42 -17.53 -13.53
CA MET A 285 -3.86 -17.81 -13.71
C MET A 285 -4.28 -19.20 -13.21
N LEU A 286 -3.34 -20.14 -13.14
CA LEU A 286 -3.57 -21.48 -12.57
C LEU A 286 -3.28 -21.54 -11.06
N ASP A 287 -2.67 -20.51 -10.49
CA ASP A 287 -2.35 -20.44 -9.07
C ASP A 287 -3.60 -20.07 -8.25
N VAL A 288 -4.03 -20.99 -7.37
CA VAL A 288 -5.19 -20.77 -6.48
C VAL A 288 -5.03 -19.51 -5.62
N ARG A 289 -3.80 -19.11 -5.28
CA ARG A 289 -3.54 -17.92 -4.47
C ARG A 289 -3.97 -16.63 -5.14
N LEU A 290 -3.97 -16.57 -6.47
CA LEU A 290 -4.43 -15.39 -7.21
C LEU A 290 -5.88 -15.08 -6.87
N TYR A 291 -6.74 -16.10 -6.86
CA TYR A 291 -8.15 -15.99 -6.52
C TYR A 291 -8.36 -15.80 -5.01
N LEU A 292 -7.53 -16.41 -4.16
CA LEU A 292 -7.58 -16.18 -2.72
C LEU A 292 -7.26 -14.72 -2.37
N ILE A 293 -6.25 -14.12 -3.00
CA ILE A 293 -5.93 -12.68 -2.81
C ILE A 293 -7.11 -11.82 -3.26
N PHE A 294 -7.70 -12.10 -4.43
CA PHE A 294 -8.91 -11.40 -4.87
C PHE A 294 -10.02 -11.43 -3.82
N LEU A 295 -10.36 -12.63 -3.33
CA LEU A 295 -11.42 -12.83 -2.34
C LEU A 295 -11.09 -12.21 -0.98
N LEU A 296 -9.81 -12.23 -0.56
CA LEU A 296 -9.33 -11.58 0.65
C LEU A 296 -9.52 -10.06 0.58
N LEU A 297 -9.14 -9.43 -0.53
CA LEU A 297 -9.26 -7.98 -0.69
C LEU A 297 -10.73 -7.56 -0.91
N LEU A 298 -11.52 -8.41 -1.59
CA LEU A 298 -12.97 -8.22 -1.69
C LEU A 298 -13.62 -8.22 -0.30
N SER A 299 -13.40 -9.28 0.49
CA SER A 299 -14.05 -9.46 1.80
C SER A 299 -13.59 -8.43 2.85
N THR A 300 -12.34 -7.96 2.79
CA THR A 300 -11.87 -6.83 3.62
C THR A 300 -12.32 -5.46 3.09
N GLY A 301 -12.52 -5.33 1.78
CA GLY A 301 -13.02 -4.11 1.15
C GLY A 301 -14.46 -3.77 1.53
N LEU A 302 -15.32 -4.77 1.76
CA LEU A 302 -16.71 -4.56 2.19
C LEU A 302 -16.81 -3.72 3.48
N PRO A 303 -16.20 -4.14 4.61
CA PRO A 303 -16.22 -3.34 5.83
C PRO A 303 -15.40 -2.06 5.70
N ASN A 304 -14.34 -2.04 4.87
CA ASN A 304 -13.56 -0.83 4.61
C ASN A 304 -14.40 0.27 3.96
N GLY A 305 -15.04 0.00 2.83
CA GLY A 305 -15.87 0.99 2.14
C GLY A 305 -17.05 1.45 3.01
N GLY A 306 -17.65 0.51 3.74
CA GLY A 306 -18.72 0.81 4.69
C GLY A 306 -18.30 1.75 5.82
N LEU A 307 -17.26 1.40 6.59
CA LEU A 307 -16.80 2.22 7.72
C LEU A 307 -16.14 3.52 7.28
N THR A 308 -15.45 3.55 6.14
CA THR A 308 -14.88 4.78 5.59
C THR A 308 -15.97 5.79 5.22
N ALA A 309 -17.11 5.34 4.69
CA ALA A 309 -18.22 6.22 4.31
C ALA A 309 -19.21 6.51 5.45
N PHE A 310 -19.41 5.59 6.39
CA PHE A 310 -20.45 5.72 7.43
C PHE A 310 -19.92 5.74 8.87
N GLY A 311 -18.61 5.56 9.12
CA GLY A 311 -18.03 5.42 10.45
C GLY A 311 -18.46 6.51 11.46
N PRO A 312 -18.18 7.80 11.19
CA PRO A 312 -18.68 8.90 12.01
C PRO A 312 -20.20 8.94 12.15
N THR A 313 -20.96 8.58 11.10
CA THR A 313 -22.43 8.49 11.18
C THR A 313 -22.88 7.39 12.15
N ILE A 314 -22.22 6.21 12.16
CA ILE A 314 -22.52 5.12 13.09
C ILE A 314 -22.29 5.57 14.53
N VAL A 315 -21.17 6.25 14.79
CA VAL A 315 -20.85 6.76 16.13
C VAL A 315 -21.84 7.85 16.54
N ASN A 316 -22.24 8.75 15.62
CA ASN A 316 -23.26 9.76 15.89
C ASN A 316 -24.62 9.13 16.22
N ASN A 317 -25.00 8.07 15.51
CA ASN A 317 -26.23 7.29 15.75
C ASN A 317 -26.27 6.58 17.11
N PHE A 318 -25.14 6.50 17.85
CA PHE A 318 -25.15 6.09 19.25
C PHE A 318 -25.67 7.19 20.20
N GLY A 319 -26.09 8.36 19.69
CA GLY A 319 -26.65 9.44 20.50
C GLY A 319 -25.61 10.45 21.00
N TYR A 320 -24.39 10.43 20.47
CA TYR A 320 -23.38 11.45 20.76
C TYR A 320 -23.60 12.70 19.90
N SER A 321 -23.29 13.88 20.43
CA SER A 321 -23.29 15.13 19.65
C SER A 321 -22.18 15.12 18.59
N VAL A 322 -22.34 15.90 17.52
CA VAL A 322 -21.37 15.97 16.41
C VAL A 322 -19.93 16.26 16.90
N PRO A 323 -19.67 17.28 17.76
CA PRO A 323 -18.32 17.51 18.29
C PRO A 323 -17.75 16.31 19.05
N THR A 324 -18.57 15.68 19.89
CA THR A 324 -18.17 14.49 20.67
C THR A 324 -17.87 13.31 19.74
N THR A 325 -18.69 13.10 18.71
CA THR A 325 -18.44 12.08 17.68
C THR A 325 -17.10 12.29 17.00
N GLN A 326 -16.71 13.53 16.68
CA GLN A 326 -15.41 13.80 16.07
C GLN A 326 -14.25 13.44 17.02
N LEU A 327 -14.35 13.81 18.30
CA LEU A 327 -13.35 13.45 19.32
C LEU A 327 -13.25 11.93 19.52
N LEU A 328 -14.37 11.21 19.48
CA LEU A 328 -14.38 9.75 19.56
C LEU A 328 -13.69 9.09 18.35
N ASN A 329 -13.77 9.69 17.16
CA ASN A 329 -13.01 9.19 16.01
C ASN A 329 -11.49 9.32 16.22
N ILE A 330 -11.03 10.37 16.92
CA ILE A 330 -9.61 10.52 17.30
C ILE A 330 -9.18 9.33 18.16
N ALA A 331 -9.97 8.99 19.19
CA ALA A 331 -9.68 7.87 20.08
C ALA A 331 -9.70 6.52 19.34
N SER A 332 -10.63 6.32 18.39
CA SER A 332 -10.69 5.12 17.56
C SER A 332 -9.45 4.99 16.66
N GLY A 333 -8.99 6.09 16.07
CA GLY A 333 -7.76 6.13 15.27
C GLY A 333 -6.51 5.83 16.10
N ALA A 334 -6.38 6.43 17.29
CA ALA A 334 -5.26 6.16 18.20
C ALA A 334 -5.21 4.69 18.64
N ALA A 335 -6.38 4.10 18.93
CA ALA A 335 -6.48 2.67 19.24
C ALA A 335 -6.04 1.80 18.05
N GLN A 336 -6.30 2.21 16.81
CA GLN A 336 -5.81 1.51 15.61
C GLN A 336 -4.29 1.56 15.44
N VAL A 337 -3.66 2.70 15.76
CA VAL A 337 -2.19 2.80 15.77
C VAL A 337 -1.60 1.83 16.80
N LEU A 338 -2.15 1.81 18.02
CA LEU A 338 -1.72 0.86 19.06
C LEU A 338 -2.00 -0.59 18.67
N GLY A 339 -3.15 -0.87 18.06
CA GLY A 339 -3.51 -2.19 17.54
C GLY A 339 -2.54 -2.69 16.47
N THR A 340 -2.06 -1.79 15.59
CA THR A 340 -1.05 -2.12 14.58
C THR A 340 0.28 -2.50 15.24
N ILE A 341 0.72 -1.75 16.25
CA ILE A 341 1.96 -2.06 16.99
C ILE A 341 1.83 -3.42 17.71
N LEU A 342 0.68 -3.65 18.37
CA LEU A 342 0.42 -4.92 19.04
C LEU A 342 0.41 -6.10 18.07
N ALA A 343 -0.21 -5.95 16.89
CA ALA A 343 -0.23 -6.97 15.86
C ALA A 343 1.18 -7.32 15.36
N LEU A 344 2.07 -6.33 15.24
CA LEU A 344 3.47 -6.57 14.90
C LEU A 344 4.20 -7.35 16.01
N CYS A 345 3.94 -7.05 17.29
CA CYS A 345 4.48 -7.82 18.40
C CYS A 345 4.00 -9.27 18.38
N VAL A 346 2.70 -9.50 18.12
CA VAL A 346 2.13 -10.85 17.95
C VAL A 346 2.77 -11.56 16.77
N ALA A 347 2.97 -10.87 15.64
CA ALA A 347 3.60 -11.46 14.45
C ALA A 347 5.06 -11.89 14.71
N LYS A 348 5.79 -11.13 15.53
CA LYS A 348 7.16 -11.49 15.97
C LYS A 348 7.16 -12.66 16.95
N ALA A 349 6.19 -12.74 17.85
CA ALA A 349 6.09 -13.80 18.85
C ALA A 349 5.55 -15.12 18.29
N THR A 350 4.74 -15.06 17.23
CA THR A 350 4.07 -16.22 16.63
C THR A 350 4.41 -16.35 15.15
N ASN A 351 3.52 -15.92 14.26
CA ASN A 351 3.72 -15.80 12.83
C ASN A 351 2.73 -14.76 12.26
N ARG A 352 2.88 -14.43 10.96
CA ARG A 352 2.09 -13.37 10.33
C ARG A 352 0.61 -13.76 10.17
N THR A 353 0.33 -15.04 9.90
CA THR A 353 -1.04 -15.57 9.80
C THR A 353 -1.81 -15.45 11.12
N ILE A 354 -1.21 -15.84 12.24
CA ILE A 354 -1.84 -15.78 13.57
C ILE A 354 -2.10 -14.32 13.95
N ALA A 355 -1.13 -13.44 13.73
CA ALA A 355 -1.31 -12.01 13.99
C ALA A 355 -2.48 -11.42 13.20
N ALA A 356 -2.61 -11.76 11.92
CA ALA A 356 -3.74 -11.34 11.09
C ALA A 356 -5.08 -11.87 11.64
N ILE A 357 -5.15 -13.17 11.97
CA ILE A 357 -6.37 -13.78 12.51
C ILE A 357 -6.77 -13.14 13.84
N VAL A 358 -5.83 -12.88 14.76
CA VAL A 358 -6.13 -12.24 16.05
C VAL A 358 -6.77 -10.87 15.84
N THR A 359 -6.25 -10.05 14.93
CA THR A 359 -6.83 -8.73 14.64
C THR A 359 -8.25 -8.82 14.05
N LEU A 360 -8.51 -9.83 13.22
CA LEU A 360 -9.85 -10.08 12.66
C LEU A 360 -10.82 -10.58 13.73
N MET A 361 -10.37 -11.44 14.64
CA MET A 361 -11.21 -11.93 15.75
C MET A 361 -11.59 -10.80 16.71
N LEU A 362 -10.66 -9.88 17.00
CA LEU A 362 -10.98 -8.66 17.76
C LEU A 362 -12.06 -7.82 17.04
N ALA A 363 -11.96 -7.69 15.71
CA ALA A 363 -12.96 -6.98 14.93
C ALA A 363 -14.33 -7.69 14.88
N CYS A 364 -14.35 -9.02 14.84
CA CYS A 364 -15.57 -9.82 14.96
C CYS A 364 -16.26 -9.60 16.30
N VAL A 365 -15.50 -9.63 17.41
CA VAL A 365 -16.01 -9.31 18.76
C VAL A 365 -16.57 -7.90 18.79
N GLY A 366 -15.84 -6.92 18.25
CA GLY A 366 -16.30 -5.53 18.18
C GLY A 366 -17.61 -5.36 17.41
N THR A 367 -17.73 -6.04 16.26
CA THR A 367 -18.95 -6.03 15.45
C THR A 367 -20.11 -6.70 16.18
N ALA A 368 -19.87 -7.81 16.87
CA ALA A 368 -20.87 -8.49 17.69
C ALA A 368 -21.35 -7.60 18.85
N MET A 369 -20.45 -6.84 19.49
CA MET A 369 -20.81 -5.86 20.51
C MET A 369 -21.71 -4.74 19.95
N MET A 370 -21.42 -4.23 18.75
CA MET A 370 -22.25 -3.21 18.09
C MET A 370 -23.65 -3.71 17.70
N LEU A 371 -23.81 -5.03 17.53
CA LEU A 371 -25.07 -5.70 17.19
C LEU A 371 -25.89 -6.10 18.42
N GLY A 372 -25.25 -6.68 19.43
CA GLY A 372 -25.93 -7.30 20.57
C GLY A 372 -26.16 -6.37 21.77
N ILE A 373 -25.38 -5.30 21.92
CA ILE A 373 -25.50 -4.41 23.08
C ILE A 373 -26.66 -3.41 22.88
N PRO A 374 -27.61 -3.33 23.83
CA PRO A 374 -28.71 -2.38 23.77
C PRO A 374 -28.26 -0.92 23.70
N ALA A 375 -29.09 -0.06 23.11
CA ALA A 375 -28.83 1.37 22.99
C ALA A 375 -28.72 2.12 24.33
N SER A 376 -29.07 1.51 25.46
CA SER A 376 -28.83 2.05 26.80
C SER A 376 -27.34 2.11 27.17
N HIS A 377 -26.50 1.28 26.55
CA HIS A 377 -25.08 1.16 26.86
C HIS A 377 -24.21 1.64 25.69
N ASN A 378 -24.40 2.89 25.25
CA ASN A 378 -23.70 3.46 24.09
C ASN A 378 -22.17 3.47 24.21
N LEU A 379 -21.63 3.59 25.43
CA LEU A 379 -20.19 3.49 25.67
C LEU A 379 -19.64 2.10 25.27
N ALA A 380 -20.38 1.04 25.58
CA ALA A 380 -19.97 -0.32 25.23
C ALA A 380 -20.15 -0.59 23.72
N ARG A 381 -21.17 0.01 23.07
CA ARG A 381 -21.32 -0.01 21.60
C ARG A 381 -20.15 0.70 20.91
N TYR A 382 -19.71 1.83 21.47
CA TYR A 382 -18.52 2.54 21.00
C TYR A 382 -17.24 1.72 21.20
N GLY A 383 -17.08 1.04 22.34
CA GLY A 383 -15.99 0.07 22.54
C GLY A 383 -15.99 -1.03 21.46
N GLY A 384 -17.18 -1.50 21.07
CA GLY A 384 -17.34 -2.41 19.94
C GLY A 384 -16.86 -1.81 18.61
N TYR A 385 -17.18 -0.54 18.33
CA TYR A 385 -16.68 0.18 17.15
C TYR A 385 -15.14 0.29 17.13
N VAL A 386 -14.52 0.61 18.26
CA VAL A 386 -13.05 0.70 18.39
C VAL A 386 -12.38 -0.64 18.09
N LEU A 387 -12.97 -1.75 18.55
CA LEU A 387 -12.48 -3.10 18.26
C LEU A 387 -12.72 -3.50 16.81
N ALA A 388 -13.90 -3.18 16.25
CA ALA A 388 -14.23 -3.41 14.84
C ALA A 388 -13.23 -2.70 13.92
N TYR A 389 -12.81 -1.48 14.28
CA TYR A 389 -11.86 -0.67 13.50
C TYR A 389 -10.43 -1.26 13.41
N GLN A 390 -10.14 -2.38 14.08
CA GLN A 390 -8.84 -3.07 14.01
C GLN A 390 -8.68 -3.98 12.80
N PHE A 391 -9.76 -4.34 12.11
CA PHE A 391 -9.68 -5.26 10.97
C PHE A 391 -8.70 -4.83 9.85
N PRO A 392 -8.48 -3.54 9.51
CA PRO A 392 -7.60 -3.18 8.41
C PRO A 392 -6.16 -3.63 8.63
N VAL A 393 -5.73 -3.82 9.88
CA VAL A 393 -4.37 -4.26 10.23
C VAL A 393 -4.00 -5.59 9.56
N CYS A 394 -4.97 -6.46 9.26
CA CYS A 394 -4.70 -7.72 8.57
C CYS A 394 -4.11 -7.56 7.16
N VAL A 395 -4.41 -6.46 6.46
CA VAL A 395 -3.94 -6.20 5.09
C VAL A 395 -2.43 -6.04 5.03
N LEU A 396 -1.80 -5.55 6.10
CA LEU A 396 -0.34 -5.49 6.21
C LEU A 396 0.30 -6.87 6.01
N PHE A 397 -0.31 -7.91 6.58
CA PHE A 397 0.17 -9.28 6.44
C PHE A 397 -0.14 -9.85 5.05
N ILE A 398 -1.27 -9.47 4.45
CA ILE A 398 -1.63 -9.85 3.07
C ILE A 398 -0.61 -9.27 2.07
N ILE A 399 -0.24 -7.99 2.19
CA ILE A 399 0.80 -7.37 1.36
C ILE A 399 2.12 -8.13 1.50
N THR A 400 2.44 -8.57 2.72
CA THR A 400 3.65 -9.35 2.96
C THR A 400 3.61 -10.72 2.26
N PHE A 401 2.45 -11.38 2.23
CA PHE A 401 2.27 -12.61 1.46
C PHE A 401 2.44 -12.40 -0.05
N LEU A 402 2.05 -11.23 -0.56
CA LEU A 402 2.22 -10.85 -1.96
C LEU A 402 3.69 -10.59 -2.30
N THR A 403 4.37 -9.75 -1.49
CA THR A 403 5.73 -9.30 -1.80
C THR A 403 6.79 -10.38 -1.61
N SER A 404 6.64 -11.24 -0.59
CA SER A 404 7.63 -12.28 -0.28
C SER A 404 7.18 -13.69 -0.64
N GLY A 405 5.92 -13.91 -1.02
CA GLY A 405 5.38 -15.24 -1.33
C GLY A 405 5.30 -15.59 -2.82
N ILE A 406 5.56 -14.62 -3.70
CA ILE A 406 5.44 -14.76 -5.15
C ILE A 406 6.74 -14.27 -5.80
N SER A 407 7.20 -14.98 -6.82
CA SER A 407 8.34 -14.59 -7.67
C SER A 407 7.92 -14.61 -9.14
N GLY A 408 8.70 -13.97 -10.00
CA GLY A 408 8.37 -13.75 -11.41
C GLY A 408 7.74 -12.38 -11.63
N SER A 409 8.34 -11.58 -12.52
CA SER A 409 7.88 -10.22 -12.86
C SER A 409 6.41 -10.18 -13.31
N THR A 410 6.06 -11.01 -14.31
CA THR A 410 4.71 -11.04 -14.89
C THR A 410 3.71 -11.67 -13.92
N LYS A 411 4.13 -12.66 -13.13
CA LYS A 411 3.30 -13.29 -12.10
C LYS A 411 2.96 -12.29 -10.98
N LYS A 412 3.95 -11.57 -10.46
CA LYS A 412 3.74 -10.51 -9.45
C LYS A 412 2.78 -9.43 -9.94
N PHE A 413 2.93 -9.01 -11.20
CA PHE A 413 2.02 -8.05 -11.82
C PHE A 413 0.57 -8.57 -11.83
N ALA A 414 0.34 -9.81 -12.29
CA ALA A 414 -1.00 -10.42 -12.31
C ALA A 414 -1.65 -10.50 -10.92
N PHE A 415 -0.87 -10.85 -9.90
CA PHE A 415 -1.34 -10.86 -8.52
C PHE A 415 -1.60 -9.43 -7.98
N GLY A 416 -0.80 -8.44 -8.38
CA GLY A 416 -1.05 -7.02 -8.10
C GLY A 416 -2.38 -6.55 -8.69
N CYS A 417 -2.69 -6.90 -9.94
CA CYS A 417 -3.99 -6.61 -10.56
C CYS A 417 -5.15 -7.29 -9.80
N SER A 418 -4.98 -8.56 -9.40
CA SER A 418 -5.97 -9.30 -8.61
C SER A 418 -6.23 -8.63 -7.25
N TYR A 419 -5.16 -8.23 -6.55
CA TYR A 419 -5.22 -7.47 -5.30
C TYR A 419 -6.02 -6.18 -5.48
N GLN A 420 -5.69 -5.40 -6.52
CA GLN A 420 -6.28 -4.10 -6.76
C GLN A 420 -7.76 -4.19 -7.15
N LEU A 421 -8.10 -5.17 -7.99
CA LEU A 421 -9.48 -5.43 -8.41
C LEU A 421 -10.35 -5.86 -7.23
N GLY A 422 -9.85 -6.78 -6.38
CA GLY A 422 -10.55 -7.20 -5.17
C GLY A 422 -10.81 -6.03 -4.22
N TYR A 423 -9.79 -5.19 -4.00
CA TYR A 423 -9.90 -4.02 -3.13
C TYR A 423 -10.94 -3.02 -3.63
N ALA A 424 -10.92 -2.69 -4.93
CA ALA A 424 -11.85 -1.76 -5.52
C ALA A 424 -13.30 -2.28 -5.49
N ILE A 425 -13.53 -3.52 -5.91
CA ILE A 425 -14.88 -4.11 -5.92
C ILE A 425 -15.45 -4.19 -4.49
N GLY A 426 -14.64 -4.61 -3.51
CA GLY A 426 -15.09 -4.69 -2.13
C GLY A 426 -15.52 -3.33 -1.58
N ASN A 427 -14.74 -2.29 -1.89
CA ASN A 427 -15.06 -0.92 -1.48
C ASN A 427 -16.23 -0.30 -2.27
N ILE A 428 -16.51 -0.75 -3.50
CA ILE A 428 -17.72 -0.37 -4.23
C ILE A 428 -18.95 -0.96 -3.55
N ILE A 429 -18.90 -2.23 -3.14
CA ILE A 429 -20.02 -2.95 -2.52
C ILE A 429 -20.28 -2.47 -1.08
N GLY A 430 -19.23 -2.15 -0.31
CA GLY A 430 -19.31 -1.81 1.11
C GLY A 430 -20.38 -0.76 1.47
N PRO A 431 -20.32 0.47 0.92
CA PRO A 431 -21.31 1.53 1.17
C PRO A 431 -22.75 1.14 0.78
N GLN A 432 -22.91 0.25 -0.20
CA GLN A 432 -24.23 -0.18 -0.69
C GLN A 432 -24.98 -1.09 0.31
N THR A 433 -24.26 -1.63 1.30
CA THR A 433 -24.87 -2.38 2.40
C THR A 433 -25.59 -1.47 3.42
N TYR A 434 -25.26 -0.18 3.45
CA TYR A 434 -25.85 0.82 4.33
C TYR A 434 -27.06 1.47 3.66
N ARG A 435 -28.23 0.86 3.85
CA ARG A 435 -29.48 1.29 3.21
C ARG A 435 -30.23 2.30 4.07
N ALA A 436 -30.97 3.18 3.40
CA ALA A 436 -31.73 4.25 4.04
C ALA A 436 -32.75 3.74 5.08
N HIS A 437 -33.48 2.67 4.75
CA HIS A 437 -34.52 2.11 5.61
C HIS A 437 -33.97 1.37 6.84
N ASP A 438 -32.68 1.02 6.84
CA ASP A 438 -32.03 0.34 7.97
C ASP A 438 -31.43 1.34 8.97
N SER A 439 -31.43 2.63 8.65
CA SER A 439 -31.01 3.70 9.57
C SER A 439 -31.93 3.74 10.80
N PRO A 440 -31.42 4.00 12.02
CA PRO A 440 -30.04 4.36 12.38
C PRO A 440 -29.13 3.18 12.71
N ASN A 441 -29.69 1.97 12.82
CA ASN A 441 -28.96 0.81 13.36
C ASN A 441 -28.13 0.07 12.33
N TYR A 442 -28.50 0.13 11.05
CA TYR A 442 -27.82 -0.53 9.92
C TYR A 442 -27.54 -2.02 10.18
N TYR A 443 -28.54 -2.77 10.65
CA TYR A 443 -28.38 -4.19 10.98
C TYR A 443 -27.84 -5.02 9.81
N PRO A 444 -28.38 -4.92 8.57
CA PRO A 444 -27.86 -5.68 7.45
C PRO A 444 -26.38 -5.39 7.16
N ALA A 445 -25.97 -4.11 7.19
CA ALA A 445 -24.57 -3.73 6.99
C ALA A 445 -23.65 -4.34 8.05
N LYS A 446 -24.07 -4.35 9.32
CA LYS A 446 -23.30 -4.96 10.42
C LYS A 446 -23.24 -6.48 10.32
N TYR A 447 -24.31 -7.16 9.89
CA TYR A 447 -24.28 -8.60 9.63
C TYR A 447 -23.35 -8.94 8.46
N THR A 448 -23.41 -8.16 7.38
CA THR A 448 -22.50 -8.32 6.24
C THR A 448 -21.05 -8.09 6.65
N MET A 449 -20.78 -7.07 7.47
CA MET A 449 -19.45 -6.83 8.05
C MET A 449 -18.96 -8.02 8.87
N LEU A 450 -19.77 -8.58 9.77
CA LEU A 450 -19.37 -9.74 10.56
C LEU A 450 -19.08 -10.96 9.68
N ALA A 451 -19.96 -11.24 8.71
CA ALA A 451 -19.80 -12.35 7.78
C ALA A 451 -18.53 -12.20 6.92
N SER A 452 -18.24 -10.99 6.44
CA SER A 452 -17.06 -10.73 5.61
C SER A 452 -15.76 -10.81 6.41
N LEU A 453 -15.76 -10.38 7.69
CA LEU A 453 -14.62 -10.53 8.60
C LEU A 453 -14.32 -12.01 8.90
N LEU A 454 -15.35 -12.82 9.18
CA LEU A 454 -15.20 -14.26 9.38
C LEU A 454 -14.70 -14.97 8.11
N LEU A 455 -15.23 -14.59 6.95
CA LEU A 455 -14.74 -15.09 5.66
C LEU A 455 -13.27 -14.72 5.45
N THR A 456 -12.88 -13.48 5.75
CA THR A 456 -11.48 -13.04 5.68
C THR A 456 -10.59 -13.90 6.57
N ALA A 457 -10.98 -14.13 7.82
CA ALA A 457 -10.21 -14.93 8.77
C ALA A 457 -10.03 -16.38 8.26
N CYS A 458 -11.08 -16.97 7.70
CA CYS A 458 -11.04 -18.29 7.08
C CYS A 458 -10.07 -18.31 5.89
N LEU A 459 -10.18 -17.34 4.97
CA LEU A 459 -9.33 -17.24 3.78
C LEU A 459 -7.84 -17.03 4.15
N ILE A 460 -7.54 -16.20 5.15
CA ILE A 460 -6.16 -16.03 5.66
C ILE A 460 -5.65 -17.35 6.25
N GLY A 461 -6.47 -18.06 7.02
CA GLY A 461 -6.13 -19.37 7.56
C GLY A 461 -5.81 -20.40 6.46
N VAL A 462 -6.64 -20.45 5.40
CA VAL A 462 -6.41 -21.31 4.23
C VAL A 462 -5.11 -20.94 3.51
N TYR A 463 -4.85 -19.65 3.32
CA TYR A 463 -3.65 -19.15 2.66
C TYR A 463 -2.38 -19.50 3.45
N GLY A 464 -2.38 -19.24 4.77
CA GLY A 464 -1.28 -19.60 5.66
C GLY A 464 -1.05 -21.12 5.74
N PHE A 465 -2.12 -21.92 5.77
CA PHE A 465 -2.04 -23.38 5.73
C PHE A 465 -1.43 -23.90 4.43
N LEU A 466 -1.79 -23.31 3.28
CA LEU A 466 -1.24 -23.66 1.98
C LEU A 466 0.28 -23.41 1.94
N HIS A 467 0.70 -22.22 2.38
CA HIS A 467 2.11 -21.86 2.50
C HIS A 467 2.87 -22.78 3.45
N HIS A 468 2.29 -23.11 4.60
CA HIS A 468 2.88 -24.06 5.53
C HIS A 468 3.07 -25.45 4.90
N ARG A 469 2.06 -25.97 4.20
CA ARG A 469 2.16 -27.26 3.50
C ARG A 469 3.18 -27.24 2.37
N TRP A 470 3.29 -26.16 1.62
CA TRP A 470 4.30 -26.04 0.57
C TRP A 470 5.71 -25.92 1.14
N ASN A 471 5.90 -25.19 2.24
CA ASN A 471 7.18 -25.17 2.95
C ASN A 471 7.61 -26.56 3.42
N LEU A 472 6.69 -27.35 4.00
CA LEU A 472 6.99 -28.73 4.38
C LEU A 472 7.34 -29.62 3.17
N ARG A 473 6.70 -29.40 2.02
CA ARG A 473 7.03 -30.12 0.77
C ARG A 473 8.40 -29.70 0.23
N ASN A 474 8.71 -28.41 0.22
CA ASN A 474 9.98 -27.88 -0.26
C ASN A 474 11.14 -28.29 0.65
N GLN A 475 10.95 -28.33 1.97
CA GLN A 475 11.95 -28.89 2.89
C GLN A 475 12.28 -30.35 2.58
N LYS A 476 11.27 -31.19 2.31
CA LYS A 476 11.49 -32.59 1.92
C LYS A 476 12.20 -32.73 0.58
N ARG A 477 11.89 -31.87 -0.40
CA ARG A 477 12.58 -31.82 -1.69
C ARG A 477 14.03 -31.35 -1.55
N GLY A 478 14.26 -30.28 -0.78
CA GLY A 478 15.59 -29.74 -0.50
C GLY A 478 16.49 -30.78 0.16
N MET A 479 16.00 -31.50 1.17
CA MET A 479 16.74 -32.60 1.82
C MET A 479 17.10 -33.75 0.86
N ALA A 480 16.28 -34.00 -0.17
CA ALA A 480 16.57 -35.00 -1.21
C ALA A 480 17.51 -34.47 -2.31
N SER A 481 17.73 -33.15 -2.37
CA SER A 481 18.56 -32.47 -3.36
C SER A 481 19.99 -32.17 -2.84
N THR A 482 20.18 -32.14 -1.51
CA THR A 482 21.48 -31.89 -0.86
C THR A 482 22.54 -32.96 -1.15
N SER A 483 22.18 -34.07 -1.80
CA SER A 483 23.12 -35.09 -2.27
C SER A 483 23.83 -34.75 -3.59
N ASP A 484 23.41 -33.73 -4.35
CA ASP A 484 23.91 -33.50 -5.72
C ASP A 484 24.30 -32.05 -6.12
N GLN A 485 24.18 -31.04 -5.25
CA GLN A 485 24.34 -29.64 -5.69
C GLN A 485 25.22 -28.77 -4.78
N SER A 486 26.50 -28.62 -5.16
CA SER A 486 27.39 -27.56 -4.68
C SER A 486 27.66 -26.45 -5.70
N ASN A 487 26.99 -26.45 -6.87
CA ASN A 487 27.33 -25.55 -8.00
C ASN A 487 26.17 -24.73 -8.62
N THR A 488 24.92 -24.81 -8.14
CA THR A 488 23.76 -24.16 -8.79
C THR A 488 23.23 -22.88 -8.13
N ASP A 489 23.55 -22.61 -6.86
CA ASP A 489 23.01 -21.47 -6.10
C ASP A 489 23.37 -20.09 -6.69
N GLY A 490 24.45 -20.01 -7.48
CA GLY A 490 24.90 -18.77 -8.10
C GLY A 490 24.05 -18.30 -9.29
N ASN A 491 23.46 -19.22 -10.08
CA ASN A 491 22.77 -18.89 -11.34
C ASN A 491 21.25 -18.74 -11.20
N GLU A 492 20.60 -19.42 -10.24
CA GLU A 492 19.17 -19.26 -9.96
C GLU A 492 18.81 -17.84 -9.49
N ALA A 493 19.80 -17.14 -8.91
CA ALA A 493 19.67 -15.77 -8.48
C ALA A 493 19.44 -14.78 -9.63
N PHE A 494 19.87 -15.06 -10.86
CA PHE A 494 19.90 -14.07 -11.95
C PHE A 494 18.80 -14.25 -13.01
N ALA A 495 18.03 -15.33 -12.96
CA ALA A 495 16.92 -15.58 -13.87
C ALA A 495 15.57 -15.21 -13.24
N ASP A 496 14.65 -14.66 -14.02
CA ASP A 496 13.28 -14.32 -13.61
C ASP A 496 12.42 -15.59 -13.43
N PHE A 497 12.79 -16.41 -12.45
CA PHE A 497 12.10 -17.63 -12.11
C PHE A 497 10.91 -17.37 -11.19
N THR A 498 9.84 -18.14 -11.40
CA THR A 498 8.67 -18.13 -10.53
C THR A 498 8.95 -18.89 -9.23
N ASP A 499 8.13 -18.63 -8.21
CA ASP A 499 8.24 -19.29 -6.90
C ASP A 499 8.03 -20.82 -6.95
N PHE A 500 7.38 -21.34 -8.00
CA PHE A 500 7.27 -22.79 -8.24
C PHE A 500 8.50 -23.39 -8.93
N GLN A 501 9.29 -22.58 -9.63
CA GLN A 501 10.53 -23.00 -10.29
C GLN A 501 11.71 -23.03 -9.32
N ILE A 502 11.70 -22.18 -8.29
CA ILE A 502 12.75 -22.11 -7.27
C ILE A 502 12.60 -23.27 -6.27
N ILE A 503 13.58 -24.18 -6.25
CA ILE A 503 13.52 -25.44 -5.48
C ILE A 503 13.45 -25.17 -3.97
N ASN A 504 14.24 -24.22 -3.47
CA ASN A 504 14.36 -23.89 -2.06
C ASN A 504 13.53 -22.66 -1.64
N PHE A 505 12.47 -22.32 -2.39
CA PHE A 505 11.63 -21.16 -2.07
C PHE A 505 10.91 -21.37 -0.73
N LYS A 506 11.03 -20.37 0.16
CA LYS A 506 10.37 -20.35 1.46
C LYS A 506 9.21 -19.37 1.45
N TYR A 507 8.00 -19.91 1.51
CA TYR A 507 6.78 -19.11 1.57
C TYR A 507 6.61 -18.47 2.96
N PRO A 508 6.13 -17.21 3.04
CA PRO A 508 5.84 -16.55 4.31
C PRO A 508 4.66 -17.20 5.02
N VAL A 509 4.73 -17.38 6.34
CA VAL A 509 3.65 -17.92 7.19
C VAL A 509 3.25 -16.90 8.24
#